data_AF-A0A961L0B6-F1
#
_entry.id   AF-A0A961L0B6-F1
#
_cell.length_a   1.000
_cell.length_b   1.000
_cell.length_c   1.000
_cell.angle_alpha   90.00
_cell.angle_beta   90.00
_cell.angle_gamma   90.00
#
_symmetry.space_group_name_H-M   'P 1'
#
loop_
_entity.id
_entity.type
_entity.pdbx_description
1 polymer ?
#
loop_
_entity_poly.entity_id
_entity_poly.type
_entity_poly.pdbx_seq_one_letter_code
_entity_poly.pdbx_strand_id
1 'polypeptide(L)'
;MVNHLERPAFLDETSIRTNMARTTGRAPRGERLVDHAPFRRWRPRTFIDALRHDRLGTPWGIDGAMSAEMSGLYVGTQLLPTLRAGDVFGPLTRTNGVRGLTLDNLSSHKSRGAAAALRRIGAWFPFLPPYSPDLNPMEMAFSKLKSLIRKAAARTYDQLWAALGRVCNLFSDEECFNCFKAAGYEADRKRHAPAAVIRVARIQGESVRPVGDR
;
A
#
# COMPACT_ATOMS: atom_id res chain seq x y z
N MET A 1 6.27 8.27 25.99
CA MET A 1 6.38 6.80 25.80
C MET A 1 6.52 6.57 24.32
N VAL A 2 7.68 6.13 23.85
CA VAL A 2 7.99 6.08 22.42
C VAL A 2 7.54 4.73 21.87
N ASN A 3 6.74 4.72 20.80
CA ASN A 3 6.22 3.51 20.17
C ASN A 3 7.33 2.84 19.36
N HIS A 4 8.25 2.15 20.03
CA HIS A 4 9.31 1.38 19.39
C HIS A 4 8.73 0.10 18.80
N LEU A 5 8.53 0.08 17.49
CA LEU A 5 8.07 -1.08 16.74
C LEU A 5 9.26 -1.58 15.91
N GLU A 6 9.75 -2.78 16.18
CA GLU A 6 10.94 -3.29 15.47
C GLU A 6 10.69 -3.44 13.96
N ARG A 7 9.47 -3.82 13.55
CA ARG A 7 9.08 -4.03 12.14
C ARG A 7 7.60 -3.74 11.88
N PRO A 8 7.16 -2.47 11.96
CA PRO A 8 5.77 -2.14 11.73
C PRO A 8 5.39 -2.32 10.25
N ALA A 9 4.15 -2.75 10.02
CA ALA A 9 3.53 -2.80 8.71
C ALA A 9 2.15 -2.14 8.78
N PHE A 10 1.81 -1.36 7.75
CA PHE A 10 0.51 -0.73 7.60
C PHE A 10 -0.11 -1.18 6.29
N LEU A 11 -1.41 -1.48 6.32
CA LEU A 11 -2.19 -1.81 5.15
C LEU A 11 -3.30 -0.78 5.02
N ASP A 12 -3.47 -0.30 3.81
CA ASP A 12 -4.45 0.71 3.48
C ASP A 12 -4.79 0.66 1.99
N GLU A 13 -5.88 1.30 1.60
CA GLU A 13 -6.29 1.43 0.22
C GLU A 13 -6.41 2.85 -0.27
N THR A 14 -6.38 2.96 -1.59
CA THR A 14 -6.61 4.21 -2.25
C THR A 14 -7.28 4.06 -3.59
N SER A 15 -8.13 5.02 -3.93
CA SER A 15 -8.74 5.08 -5.26
C SER A 15 -7.78 5.68 -6.29
N ILE A 16 -7.63 4.99 -7.41
CA ILE A 16 -6.92 5.46 -8.61
C ILE A 16 -7.88 5.54 -9.80
N ARG A 17 -7.62 6.46 -10.74
CA ARG A 17 -8.50 6.75 -11.88
C ARG A 17 -7.68 7.02 -13.15
N THR A 18 -8.22 6.68 -14.32
CA THR A 18 -7.58 6.92 -15.63
C THR A 18 -7.57 8.39 -16.07
N ASN A 19 -8.31 9.25 -15.37
CA ASN A 19 -8.29 10.69 -15.60
C ASN A 19 -7.28 11.44 -14.70
N MET A 20 -6.47 10.72 -13.92
CA MET A 20 -5.43 11.36 -13.12
C MET A 20 -4.41 12.03 -14.04
N ALA A 21 -4.25 13.34 -13.84
CA ALA A 21 -3.27 14.20 -14.49
C ALA A 21 -2.76 15.20 -13.45
N ARG A 22 -1.61 15.84 -13.72
CA ARG A 22 -1.12 16.91 -12.88
C ARG A 22 -2.08 18.10 -12.95
N THR A 23 -2.35 18.72 -11.81
CA THR A 23 -3.16 19.95 -11.75
C THR A 23 -2.31 21.22 -11.82
N THR A 24 -1.00 21.08 -11.61
CA THR A 24 -0.02 22.17 -11.66
C THR A 24 1.25 21.71 -12.35
N GLY A 25 1.97 22.65 -12.95
CA GLY A 25 3.27 22.42 -13.57
C GLY A 25 4.07 23.72 -13.66
N ARG A 26 5.21 23.68 -14.35
CA ARG A 26 6.11 24.82 -14.52
C ARG A 26 6.40 25.01 -16.00
N ALA A 27 6.49 26.27 -16.43
CA ALA A 27 6.95 26.70 -17.75
C ALA A 27 7.97 27.83 -17.59
N PRO A 28 8.78 28.12 -18.62
CA PRO A 28 9.65 29.30 -18.63
C PRO A 28 8.86 30.59 -18.35
N ARG A 29 9.54 31.60 -17.79
CA ARG A 29 8.91 32.88 -17.46
C ARG A 29 8.38 33.54 -18.74
N GLY A 30 7.10 33.90 -18.75
CA GLY A 30 6.42 34.51 -19.89
C GLY A 30 5.70 33.51 -20.81
N GLU A 31 5.88 32.21 -20.58
CA GLU A 31 5.24 31.16 -21.38
C GLU A 31 4.04 30.53 -20.65
N ARG A 32 3.02 30.16 -21.42
CA ARG A 32 1.86 29.42 -20.92
C ARG A 32 2.16 27.92 -20.92
N LEU A 33 2.01 27.28 -19.77
CA LEU A 33 1.94 25.82 -19.71
C LEU A 33 0.62 25.34 -20.30
N VAL A 34 0.69 24.52 -21.35
CA VAL A 34 -0.47 23.85 -21.96
C VAL A 34 -0.36 22.35 -21.71
N ASP A 35 -1.44 21.74 -21.23
CA ASP A 35 -1.53 20.29 -20.96
C ASP A 35 -2.97 19.82 -21.20
N HIS A 36 -3.16 18.50 -21.30
CA HIS A 36 -4.44 17.85 -21.61
C HIS A 36 -4.83 16.81 -20.56
N ALA A 37 -6.07 16.92 -20.07
CA ALA A 37 -6.66 15.97 -19.13
C ALA A 37 -7.95 15.36 -19.72
N PRO A 38 -8.20 14.05 -19.49
CA PRO A 38 -9.45 13.43 -19.93
C PRO A 38 -10.68 14.08 -19.30
N PHE A 39 -11.68 14.39 -20.12
CA PHE A 39 -12.94 14.98 -19.67
C PHE A 39 -14.05 13.93 -19.63
N ARG A 40 -14.60 13.68 -18.43
CA ARG A 40 -15.69 12.72 -18.10
C ARG A 40 -15.40 11.24 -18.42
N ARG A 41 -16.20 10.35 -17.82
CA ARG A 41 -16.14 8.85 -17.87
C ARG A 41 -14.85 8.21 -17.31
N TRP A 42 -14.85 7.94 -16.01
CA TRP A 42 -13.86 7.07 -15.35
C TRP A 42 -14.57 6.22 -14.30
N ARG A 43 -14.10 4.97 -14.10
CA ARG A 43 -14.50 4.18 -12.94
C ARG A 43 -13.32 4.13 -11.98
N PRO A 44 -13.49 4.51 -10.71
CA PRO A 44 -12.42 4.35 -9.73
C PRO A 44 -12.06 2.86 -9.62
N ARG A 45 -10.76 2.60 -9.54
CA ARG A 45 -10.24 1.29 -9.15
C ARG A 45 -9.68 1.43 -7.74
N THR A 46 -9.91 0.42 -6.92
CA THR A 46 -9.30 0.35 -5.60
C THR A 46 -7.91 -0.26 -5.75
N PHE A 47 -6.94 0.37 -5.12
CA PHE A 47 -5.57 -0.10 -5.01
C PHE A 47 -5.28 -0.33 -3.54
N ILE A 48 -4.88 -1.54 -3.17
CA ILE A 48 -4.45 -1.89 -1.82
C ILE A 48 -2.96 -2.22 -1.85
N ASP A 49 -2.25 -1.80 -0.81
CA ASP A 49 -0.85 -2.16 -0.61
C ASP A 49 -0.54 -2.26 0.89
N ALA A 50 0.63 -2.82 1.21
CA ALA A 50 1.18 -2.84 2.54
C ALA A 50 2.53 -2.09 2.56
N LEU A 51 2.63 -1.06 3.38
CA LEU A 51 3.88 -0.35 3.65
C LEU A 51 4.58 -0.99 4.85
N ARG A 52 5.84 -1.35 4.64
CA ARG A 52 6.80 -1.74 5.67
C ARG A 52 7.92 -0.69 5.70
N HIS A 53 8.68 -0.64 6.79
CA HIS A 53 9.75 0.35 6.97
C HIS A 53 10.81 0.39 5.84
N ASP A 54 10.95 -0.70 5.08
CA ASP A 54 11.94 -0.92 4.02
C ASP A 54 11.33 -1.01 2.61
N ARG A 55 10.00 -1.14 2.46
CA ARG A 55 9.35 -1.27 1.14
C ARG A 55 7.84 -1.02 1.18
N LEU A 56 7.30 -0.61 0.04
CA LEU A 56 5.88 -0.72 -0.29
C LEU A 56 5.68 -2.03 -1.07
N GLY A 57 4.98 -3.01 -0.48
CA GLY A 57 5.41 -4.41 -0.63
C GLY A 57 4.47 -5.44 -1.27
N THR A 58 3.18 -5.15 -1.50
CA THR A 58 2.19 -6.12 -2.01
C THR A 58 1.05 -5.41 -2.75
N PRO A 59 1.32 -4.73 -3.88
CA PRO A 59 0.30 -3.98 -4.59
C PRO A 59 -0.73 -4.89 -5.25
N TRP A 60 -2.00 -4.59 -5.01
CA TRP A 60 -3.11 -5.31 -5.63
C TRP A 60 -4.19 -4.36 -6.14
N GLY A 61 -4.63 -4.62 -7.38
CA GLY A 61 -5.64 -3.85 -8.06
C GLY A 61 -7.00 -4.54 -8.07
N ILE A 62 -8.04 -3.81 -7.66
CA ILE A 62 -9.42 -4.30 -7.58
C ILE A 62 -10.34 -3.50 -8.52
N ASP A 63 -11.23 -4.22 -9.22
CA ASP A 63 -12.35 -3.61 -9.94
C ASP A 63 -13.52 -3.34 -8.98
N GLY A 64 -13.67 -2.09 -8.56
CA GLY A 64 -14.73 -1.70 -7.62
C GLY A 64 -14.22 -1.45 -6.20
N ALA A 65 -15.15 -1.47 -5.25
CA ALA A 65 -14.90 -1.13 -3.85
C ALA A 65 -14.28 -2.30 -3.06
N MET A 66 -13.53 -1.99 -2.02
CA MET A 66 -13.03 -2.99 -1.08
C MET A 66 -14.17 -3.58 -0.25
N SER A 67 -14.13 -4.89 -0.02
CA SER A 67 -15.02 -5.62 0.89
C SER A 67 -14.21 -6.45 1.88
N ALA A 68 -14.84 -6.92 2.96
CA ALA A 68 -14.18 -7.80 3.93
C ALA A 68 -13.72 -9.14 3.33
N GLU A 69 -14.45 -9.64 2.32
CA GLU A 69 -14.06 -10.83 1.57
C GLU A 69 -12.80 -10.57 0.75
N MET A 70 -12.76 -9.46 0.01
CA MET A 70 -11.62 -9.07 -0.82
C MET A 70 -10.39 -8.76 0.03
N SER A 71 -10.56 -8.11 1.18
CA SER A 71 -9.48 -7.93 2.17
C SER A 71 -8.98 -9.28 2.69
N GLY A 72 -9.88 -10.23 2.95
CA GLY A 72 -9.57 -11.62 3.27
C GLY A 72 -8.67 -12.28 2.24
N LEU A 73 -9.08 -12.19 0.98
CA LEU A 73 -8.36 -12.77 -0.16
C LEU A 73 -7.00 -12.10 -0.38
N TYR A 74 -6.93 -10.77 -0.28
CA TYR A 74 -5.67 -10.02 -0.34
C TYR A 74 -4.68 -10.50 0.70
N VAL A 75 -5.11 -10.53 1.97
CA VAL A 75 -4.25 -10.93 3.07
C VAL A 75 -3.78 -12.36 2.85
N GLY A 76 -4.70 -13.26 2.52
CA GLY A 76 -4.43 -14.67 2.26
C GLY A 76 -3.40 -14.93 1.15
N THR A 77 -3.57 -14.25 0.01
CA THR A 77 -2.88 -14.60 -1.24
C THR A 77 -1.69 -13.71 -1.57
N GLN A 78 -1.74 -12.44 -1.19
CA GLN A 78 -0.71 -11.46 -1.52
C GLN A 78 0.16 -11.18 -0.31
N LEU A 79 -0.44 -10.90 0.84
CA LEU A 79 0.31 -10.43 2.00
C LEU A 79 1.02 -11.56 2.75
N LEU A 80 0.30 -12.56 3.23
CA LEU A 80 0.85 -13.65 4.04
C LEU A 80 2.09 -14.32 3.41
N PRO A 81 2.13 -14.60 2.10
CA PRO A 81 3.31 -15.22 1.48
C PRO A 81 4.59 -14.36 1.55
N THR A 82 4.45 -13.04 1.70
CA THR A 82 5.59 -12.11 1.79
C THR A 82 6.12 -11.93 3.20
N LEU A 83 5.40 -12.43 4.21
CA LEU A 83 5.78 -12.28 5.59
C LEU A 83 6.61 -13.50 6.05
N ARG A 84 7.83 -13.26 6.52
CA ARG A 84 8.72 -14.29 7.08
C ARG A 84 8.48 -14.51 8.57
N ALA A 85 8.95 -15.63 9.12
CA ALA A 85 9.14 -15.77 10.57
C ALA A 85 10.05 -14.63 11.06
N GLY A 86 9.49 -13.66 11.77
CA GLY A 86 10.16 -12.41 12.16
C GLY A 86 9.72 -11.14 11.42
N ASP A 87 9.13 -11.23 10.22
CA ASP A 87 8.19 -10.19 9.73
C ASP A 87 6.82 -10.40 10.36
N VAL A 88 6.52 -11.67 10.65
CA VAL A 88 5.47 -12.19 11.51
C VAL A 88 6.15 -12.65 12.77
N PHE A 89 6.24 -11.73 13.71
CA PHE A 89 5.95 -11.99 15.11
C PHE A 89 5.90 -13.47 15.59
N GLY A 90 7.03 -13.99 16.08
CA GLY A 90 7.21 -15.32 16.71
C GLY A 90 6.69 -15.47 18.17
N PRO A 91 7.03 -16.58 18.86
CA PRO A 91 6.35 -17.03 20.09
C PRO A 91 6.65 -16.18 21.35
N LEU A 92 5.69 -16.27 22.28
CA LEU A 92 5.55 -15.54 23.53
C LEU A 92 6.76 -15.73 24.47
N THR A 93 7.78 -14.87 24.35
CA THR A 93 8.80 -14.70 25.40
C THR A 93 8.86 -13.24 25.85
N ARG A 94 8.17 -13.01 26.97
CA ARG A 94 8.19 -11.99 28.05
C ARG A 94 8.88 -10.61 27.92
N THR A 95 9.38 -10.17 26.77
CA THR A 95 9.98 -8.83 26.62
C THR A 95 9.65 -8.24 25.25
N ASN A 96 8.86 -7.16 25.29
CA ASN A 96 8.64 -6.13 24.27
C ASN A 96 7.93 -6.50 22.94
N GLY A 97 6.88 -5.71 22.65
CA GLY A 97 6.41 -5.43 21.29
C GLY A 97 5.07 -6.04 20.90
N VAL A 98 4.07 -5.17 20.68
CA VAL A 98 2.80 -5.47 20.04
C VAL A 98 3.05 -6.01 18.62
N ARG A 99 2.37 -7.11 18.31
CA ARG A 99 2.67 -7.99 17.18
C ARG A 99 1.65 -7.86 16.04
N GLY A 100 1.60 -6.67 15.42
CA GLY A 100 0.46 -6.26 14.61
C GLY A 100 0.76 -5.72 13.21
N LEU A 101 -0.14 -6.05 12.27
CA LEU A 101 -0.32 -5.33 11.01
C LEU A 101 -1.40 -4.27 11.23
N THR A 102 -1.05 -2.99 11.13
CA THR A 102 -1.99 -1.90 11.44
C THR A 102 -2.86 -1.57 10.22
N LEU A 103 -4.16 -1.44 10.44
CA LEU A 103 -5.12 -1.00 9.43
C LEU A 103 -5.92 0.19 9.94
N ASP A 104 -6.52 0.94 9.03
CA ASP A 104 -7.58 1.86 9.41
C ASP A 104 -8.79 1.09 9.99
N ASN A 105 -9.70 1.80 10.66
CA ASN A 105 -10.84 1.17 11.35
C ASN A 105 -12.08 0.98 10.46
N LEU A 106 -11.89 0.78 9.15
CA LEU A 106 -12.99 0.54 8.23
C LEU A 106 -13.54 -0.90 8.35
N SER A 107 -14.85 -1.06 8.15
CA SER A 107 -15.52 -2.37 8.26
C SER A 107 -14.99 -3.39 7.25
N SER A 108 -14.50 -2.94 6.09
CA SER A 108 -13.85 -3.77 5.08
C SER A 108 -12.55 -4.43 5.55
N HIS A 109 -11.88 -3.92 6.59
CA HIS A 109 -10.69 -4.57 7.16
C HIS A 109 -11.00 -5.61 8.21
N LYS A 110 -12.25 -5.68 8.67
CA LYS A 110 -12.66 -6.58 9.77
C LYS A 110 -13.04 -7.97 9.24
N SER A 111 -12.20 -8.50 8.35
CA SER A 111 -12.36 -9.83 7.79
C SER A 111 -12.02 -10.90 8.82
N ARG A 112 -13.02 -11.72 9.20
CA ARG A 112 -12.81 -12.86 10.11
C ARG A 112 -11.81 -13.86 9.53
N GLY A 113 -11.85 -14.10 8.21
CA GLY A 113 -10.93 -14.98 7.52
C GLY A 113 -9.50 -14.48 7.56
N ALA A 114 -9.27 -13.18 7.28
CA ALA A 114 -7.94 -12.58 7.38
C ALA A 114 -7.39 -12.63 8.82
N ALA A 115 -8.23 -12.30 9.80
CA ALA A 115 -7.85 -12.32 11.21
C ALA A 115 -7.46 -13.73 11.67
N ALA A 116 -8.22 -14.76 11.27
CA ALA A 116 -7.89 -16.15 11.55
C ALA A 116 -6.59 -16.57 10.84
N ALA A 117 -6.37 -16.15 9.60
CA ALA A 117 -5.16 -16.48 8.86
C ALA A 117 -3.89 -15.88 9.48
N LEU A 118 -3.94 -14.62 9.94
CA LEU A 118 -2.85 -13.99 10.68
C LEU A 118 -2.62 -14.63 12.05
N ARG A 119 -3.68 -14.98 12.78
CA ARG A 119 -3.55 -15.64 14.08
C ARG A 119 -2.80 -16.96 14.00
N ARG A 120 -2.98 -17.74 12.92
CA ARG A 120 -2.27 -19.01 12.70
C ARG A 120 -0.74 -18.86 12.64
N ILE A 121 -0.26 -17.67 12.32
CA ILE A 121 1.16 -17.35 12.25
C ILE A 121 1.63 -16.45 13.39
N GLY A 122 0.79 -16.23 14.41
CA GLY A 122 1.14 -15.47 15.61
C GLY A 122 0.96 -13.94 15.50
N ALA A 123 0.28 -13.45 14.45
CA ALA A 123 0.00 -12.03 14.25
C ALA A 123 -1.47 -11.66 14.45
N TRP A 124 -1.75 -10.36 14.63
CA TRP A 124 -3.11 -9.81 14.71
C TRP A 124 -3.21 -8.44 14.02
N PHE A 125 -4.44 -7.93 13.92
CA PHE A 125 -4.74 -6.59 13.42
C PHE A 125 -4.97 -5.61 14.56
N PRO A 126 -4.01 -4.75 14.92
CA PRO A 126 -4.34 -3.48 15.55
C PRO A 126 -5.05 -2.58 14.54
N PHE A 127 -6.09 -1.90 14.99
CA PHE A 127 -6.77 -0.87 14.20
C PHE A 127 -6.39 0.51 14.73
N LEU A 128 -6.21 1.47 13.83
CA LEU A 128 -6.06 2.87 14.22
C LEU A 128 -7.33 3.39 14.88
N PRO A 129 -7.24 4.38 15.78
CA PRO A 129 -8.43 5.10 16.23
C PRO A 129 -9.16 5.71 15.02
N PRO A 130 -10.50 5.81 15.06
CA PRO A 130 -11.25 6.48 14.01
C PRO A 130 -10.69 7.88 13.71
N TYR A 131 -10.71 8.28 12.43
CA TYR A 131 -10.28 9.61 11.98
C TYR A 131 -8.85 9.99 12.39
N SER A 132 -7.93 9.02 12.44
CA SER A 132 -6.52 9.25 12.79
C SER A 132 -5.56 9.06 11.60
N PRO A 133 -5.73 9.80 10.48
CA PRO A 133 -4.85 9.68 9.32
C PRO A 133 -3.41 10.09 9.63
N ASP A 134 -3.21 10.99 10.61
CA ASP A 134 -1.87 11.43 11.03
C ASP A 134 -1.03 10.29 11.64
N LEU A 135 -1.68 9.23 12.12
CA LEU A 135 -1.04 8.02 12.63
C LEU A 135 -0.83 6.96 11.54
N ASN A 136 -1.21 7.23 10.29
CA ASN A 136 -1.12 6.30 9.18
C ASN A 136 0.02 6.71 8.20
N PRO A 137 1.19 6.04 8.24
CA PRO A 137 2.29 6.35 7.31
C PRO A 137 1.94 6.08 5.83
N MET A 138 0.87 5.31 5.56
CA MET A 138 0.38 5.10 4.19
C MET A 138 -0.08 6.39 3.52
N GLU A 139 -0.55 7.39 4.27
CA GLU A 139 -1.01 8.67 3.70
C GLU A 139 0.11 9.38 2.93
N MET A 140 1.31 9.38 3.48
CA MET A 140 2.50 9.95 2.83
C MET A 140 2.92 9.13 1.61
N ALA A 141 2.95 7.80 1.76
CA ALA A 141 3.28 6.90 0.66
C ALA A 141 2.30 7.05 -0.51
N PHE A 142 1.00 7.08 -0.23
CA PHE A 142 -0.06 7.26 -1.22
C PHE A 142 -0.10 8.67 -1.81
N SER A 143 0.28 9.70 -1.06
CA SER A 143 0.46 11.04 -1.61
C SER A 143 1.54 11.06 -2.70
N LYS A 144 2.72 10.48 -2.43
CA LYS A 144 3.79 10.30 -3.42
C LYS A 144 3.34 9.43 -4.59
N LEU A 145 2.74 8.26 -4.31
CA LEU A 145 2.23 7.33 -5.31
C LEU A 145 1.28 8.05 -6.28
N LYS A 146 0.26 8.74 -5.77
CA LYS A 146 -0.72 9.47 -6.59
C LYS A 146 -0.08 10.62 -7.37
N SER A 147 0.94 11.29 -6.84
CA SER A 147 1.70 12.31 -7.57
C SER A 147 2.43 11.72 -8.79
N LEU A 148 3.07 10.56 -8.61
CA LEU A 148 3.75 9.84 -9.69
C LEU A 148 2.77 9.25 -10.70
N ILE A 149 1.61 8.75 -10.26
CA ILE A 149 0.54 8.30 -11.15
C ILE A 149 -0.04 9.46 -11.98
N ARG A 150 -0.26 10.63 -11.37
CA ARG A 150 -0.66 11.85 -12.11
C ARG A 150 0.40 12.27 -13.14
N LYS A 151 1.69 12.06 -12.84
CA LYS A 151 2.78 12.27 -13.80
C LYS A 151 2.73 11.29 -14.96
N ALA A 152 2.41 10.02 -14.69
CA ALA A 152 2.35 8.98 -15.71
C ALA A 152 1.16 9.17 -16.67
N ALA A 153 0.08 9.83 -16.23
CA ALA A 153 -1.03 10.24 -17.08
C ALA A 153 -1.65 9.07 -17.90
N ALA A 154 -1.67 7.86 -17.34
CA ALA A 154 -2.19 6.66 -18.00
C ALA A 154 -3.67 6.81 -18.37
N ARG A 155 -4.05 6.36 -19.58
CA ARG A 155 -5.42 6.54 -20.13
C ARG A 155 -6.22 5.24 -20.23
N THR A 156 -5.55 4.10 -20.12
CA THR A 156 -6.19 2.78 -19.98
C THR A 156 -5.89 2.18 -18.61
N TYR A 157 -6.72 1.23 -18.16
CA TYR A 157 -6.44 0.53 -16.90
C TYR A 157 -5.15 -0.28 -16.97
N ASP A 158 -4.83 -0.89 -18.11
CA ASP A 158 -3.59 -1.68 -18.24
C ASP A 158 -2.36 -0.79 -18.17
N GLN A 159 -2.40 0.40 -18.77
CA GLN A 159 -1.36 1.42 -18.60
C GLN A 159 -1.27 1.90 -17.16
N LEU A 160 -2.40 2.05 -16.47
CA LEU A 160 -2.45 2.47 -15.06
C LEU A 160 -1.83 1.42 -14.14
N TRP A 161 -2.12 0.13 -14.35
CA TRP A 161 -1.51 -0.96 -13.59
C TRP A 161 -0.01 -1.10 -13.86
N ALA A 162 0.40 -1.00 -15.11
CA ALA A 162 1.82 -0.99 -15.46
C ALA A 162 2.54 0.23 -14.83
N ALA A 163 1.89 1.40 -14.80
CA ALA A 163 2.42 2.57 -14.12
C ALA A 163 2.53 2.36 -12.62
N LEU A 164 1.54 1.76 -11.97
CA LEU A 164 1.61 1.42 -10.55
C LEU A 164 2.78 0.50 -10.23
N GLY A 165 2.99 -0.56 -11.01
CA GLY A 165 4.13 -1.47 -10.80
C GLY A 165 5.46 -0.75 -10.89
N ARG A 166 5.63 0.13 -11.89
CA ARG A 166 6.84 0.98 -11.99
C ARG A 166 6.97 1.91 -10.80
N VAL A 167 5.89 2.57 -10.38
CA VAL A 167 5.90 3.55 -9.29
C VAL A 167 6.18 2.90 -7.94
N CYS A 168 5.65 1.71 -7.66
CA CYS A 168 5.95 0.97 -6.42
C CYS A 168 7.44 0.65 -6.31
N ASN A 169 8.09 0.32 -7.43
CA ASN A 169 9.55 0.11 -7.48
C ASN A 169 10.39 1.39 -7.31
N LEU A 170 9.78 2.59 -7.22
CA LEU A 170 10.46 3.86 -6.94
C LEU A 170 10.46 4.24 -5.45
N PHE A 171 9.95 3.39 -4.56
CA PHE A 171 10.03 3.58 -3.12
C PHE A 171 11.30 2.93 -2.58
N SER A 172 12.26 3.75 -2.16
CA SER A 172 13.44 3.24 -1.46
C SER A 172 13.13 2.86 -0.02
N ASP A 173 14.03 2.09 0.58
CA ASP A 173 13.99 1.76 2.01
C ASP A 173 13.99 3.03 2.88
N GLU A 174 14.82 4.02 2.53
CA GLU A 174 14.90 5.29 3.24
C GLU A 174 13.60 6.10 3.14
N GLU A 175 12.95 6.13 2.00
CA GLU A 175 11.68 6.83 1.84
C GLU A 175 10.54 6.16 2.62
N CYS A 176 10.48 4.82 2.58
CA CYS A 176 9.54 4.06 3.39
C CYS A 176 9.75 4.34 4.88
N PHE A 177 10.99 4.31 5.36
CA PHE A 177 11.35 4.64 6.73
C PHE A 177 10.92 6.06 7.13
N ASN A 178 11.14 7.03 6.24
CA ASN A 178 10.77 8.43 6.48
C ASN A 178 9.25 8.61 6.62
N CYS A 179 8.43 7.79 5.94
CA CYS A 179 6.97 7.81 6.13
C CYS A 179 6.59 7.40 7.56
N PHE A 180 7.23 6.37 8.12
CA PHE A 180 7.02 5.97 9.52
C PHE A 180 7.45 7.04 10.51
N LYS A 181 8.63 7.63 10.30
CA LYS A 181 9.14 8.71 11.17
C LYS A 181 8.20 9.90 11.21
N ALA A 182 7.68 10.32 10.06
CA ALA A 182 6.77 11.45 9.97
C ALA A 182 5.39 11.17 10.59
N ALA A 183 4.94 9.90 10.61
CA ALA A 183 3.74 9.47 11.34
C ALA A 183 4.01 9.20 12.84
N GLY A 184 5.21 9.53 13.35
CA GLY A 184 5.55 9.43 14.78
C GLY A 184 6.04 8.05 15.26
N TYR A 185 6.39 7.14 14.35
CA TYR A 185 6.92 5.81 14.71
C TYR A 185 8.44 5.77 14.71
N GLU A 186 9.00 5.05 15.68
CA GLU A 186 10.40 4.63 15.64
C GLU A 186 10.46 3.19 15.11
N ALA A 187 10.92 3.05 13.87
CA ALA A 187 11.25 1.78 13.26
C ALA A 187 12.76 1.50 13.38
N ASP A 188 13.15 0.23 13.45
CA ASP A 188 14.55 -0.18 13.39
C ASP A 188 15.03 -0.18 11.92
N ARG A 189 16.11 0.55 11.61
CA ARG A 189 16.65 0.74 10.24
C ARG A 189 17.59 -0.40 9.81
N LYS A 190 17.46 -1.61 10.36
CA LYS A 190 18.31 -2.74 9.95
C LYS A 190 18.19 -2.92 8.43
N ARG A 191 19.32 -2.82 7.70
CA ARG A 191 19.37 -3.05 6.25
C ARG A 191 19.01 -4.51 5.96
N HIS A 192 18.06 -4.73 5.07
CA HIS A 192 17.71 -6.07 4.57
C HIS A 192 18.14 -6.23 3.12
N ALA A 193 18.18 -7.50 2.68
CA ALA A 193 18.36 -7.83 1.28
C ALA A 193 17.36 -7.04 0.41
N PRO A 194 17.75 -6.61 -0.80
CA PRO A 194 16.89 -5.82 -1.67
C PRO A 194 15.54 -6.53 -1.87
N ALA A 195 14.45 -5.76 -1.80
CA ALA A 195 13.12 -6.26 -2.09
C ALA A 195 13.11 -6.89 -3.50
N ALA A 196 12.45 -8.05 -3.64
CA ALA A 196 12.19 -8.61 -4.95
C ALA A 196 11.40 -7.59 -5.81
N VAL A 197 11.58 -7.64 -7.13
CA VAL A 197 10.85 -6.77 -8.07
C VAL A 197 9.36 -6.87 -7.78
N ILE A 198 8.75 -5.74 -7.44
CA ILE A 198 7.35 -5.68 -7.07
C ILE A 198 6.50 -5.92 -8.31
N ARG A 199 5.69 -6.98 -8.29
CA ARG A 199 4.69 -7.27 -9.33
C ARG A 199 3.31 -6.89 -8.80
N VAL A 200 2.57 -6.11 -9.58
CA VAL A 200 1.17 -5.81 -9.28
C VAL A 200 0.34 -7.04 -9.63
N ALA A 201 -0.44 -7.53 -8.69
CA ALA A 201 -1.47 -8.51 -8.98
C ALA A 201 -2.82 -7.81 -9.25
N ARG A 202 -3.69 -8.46 -10.02
CA ARG A 202 -5.05 -7.97 -10.31
C ARG A 202 -6.05 -9.10 -10.20
N ILE A 203 -7.24 -8.79 -9.72
CA ILE A 203 -8.41 -9.67 -9.88
C ILE A 203 -9.07 -9.43 -11.23
N GLN A 204 -9.26 -10.50 -11.99
CA GLN A 204 -10.15 -10.57 -13.15
C GLN A 204 -11.10 -11.75 -12.94
N GLY A 205 -12.39 -11.45 -12.68
CA GLY A 205 -13.36 -12.47 -12.28
C GLY A 205 -13.06 -13.01 -10.87
N GLU A 206 -13.06 -14.34 -10.69
CA GLU A 206 -12.71 -15.01 -9.43
C GLU A 206 -11.21 -15.34 -9.31
N SER A 207 -10.40 -15.02 -10.33
CA SER A 207 -8.99 -15.41 -10.40
C SER A 207 -8.02 -14.24 -10.16
N VAL A 208 -6.91 -14.53 -9.45
CA VAL A 208 -5.80 -13.60 -9.24
C VAL A 208 -4.71 -13.84 -10.29
N ARG A 209 -4.27 -12.80 -11.01
CA ARG A 209 -3.18 -12.89 -11.99
C ARG A 209 -2.18 -11.75 -11.85
N PRO A 210 -0.87 -11.99 -12.10
CA PRO A 210 0.12 -10.91 -12.19
C PRO A 210 -0.14 -10.03 -13.43
N VAL A 211 0.14 -8.73 -13.32
CA VAL A 211 0.07 -7.78 -14.44
C VAL A 211 1.31 -7.95 -15.32
N GLY A 212 1.17 -8.57 -16.50
CA GLY A 212 2.23 -8.60 -17.51
C GLY A 212 2.44 -9.91 -18.27
N ASP A 213 1.87 -11.03 -17.80
CA ASP A 213 1.91 -12.29 -18.55
C ASP A 213 0.81 -12.26 -19.63
N ARG A 214 1.22 -12.08 -20.89
CA ARG A 214 0.42 -12.45 -22.06
C ARG A 214 0.79 -13.87 -22.47
#